data_AF-E6U9P9-F1
#
_entry.id   AF-E6U9P9-F1
#
_cell.length_a   1.000
_cell.length_b   1.000
_cell.length_c   1.000
_cell.angle_alpha   90.00
_cell.angle_beta   90.00
_cell.angle_gamma   90.00
#
_symmetry.space_group_name_H-M   'P 1'
#
loop_
_entity.id
_entity.type
_entity.pdbx_description
1 polymer ?
#
loop_
_entity_poly.entity_id
_entity_poly.type
_entity_poly.pdbx_seq_one_letter_code
_entity_poly.pdbx_strand_id
1 'polypeptide(L)'
;MISIKSNEFLNKLYGFLDNQRNQGTYIIEFFNAAGSHYFVMPLAYKNRTNEALEGERHYAKDRPLIPEIKESFPNPINLDGLAAFIDKNLPANKLAACMAEFGIPSGAQLDKAKFAHALAAQFSLFVTTPGDDVDNAVWEMYQTLLAGQPISADDISGPRYAGDDVMVEFGGRRHEADCYEIIHHEWKLQNRGTCKWHDRKLVLVNQTEIHPRPLKTVIPVLDTRPGEFTKIATDIDARGFEGNFECKWEMQDADGENCFPNKRWDFNIRIQVTFHTSDEGDTRG
;
A
#
# COMPACT_ATOMS: atom_id res chain seq x y z
N MET A 1 -10.66 6.59 2.11
CA MET A 1 -9.26 6.78 1.71
C MET A 1 -9.27 7.25 0.27
N ILE A 2 -8.35 8.13 -0.13
CA ILE A 2 -8.36 8.79 -1.45
C ILE A 2 -7.47 7.97 -2.39
N SER A 3 -8.00 7.61 -3.56
CA SER A 3 -7.20 6.98 -4.62
C SER A 3 -6.28 8.01 -5.26
N ILE A 4 -5.08 7.59 -5.69
CA ILE A 4 -4.08 8.46 -6.28
C ILE A 4 -3.55 7.83 -7.56
N LYS A 5 -3.30 8.67 -8.57
CA LYS A 5 -2.67 8.25 -9.84
C LYS A 5 -1.16 8.38 -9.80
N SER A 6 -0.46 7.62 -10.63
CA SER A 6 1.01 7.62 -10.65
C SER A 6 1.58 9.01 -11.00
N ASN A 7 1.01 9.70 -11.97
CA ASN A 7 1.44 11.05 -12.37
C ASN A 7 1.22 12.08 -11.27
N GLU A 8 0.11 11.98 -10.53
CA GLU A 8 -0.20 12.86 -9.40
C GLU A 8 0.76 12.60 -8.24
N PHE A 9 1.02 11.34 -7.91
CA PHE A 9 2.01 10.93 -6.91
C PHE A 9 3.40 11.49 -7.25
N LEU A 10 3.86 11.27 -8.49
CA LEU A 10 5.17 11.72 -8.96
C LEU A 10 5.28 13.25 -8.96
N ASN A 11 4.21 13.95 -9.39
CA ASN A 11 4.16 15.42 -9.39
C ASN A 11 4.18 16.01 -7.98
N LYS A 12 3.37 15.46 -7.06
CA LYS A 12 3.34 15.90 -5.66
C LYS A 12 4.74 15.76 -5.04
N LEU A 13 5.36 14.59 -5.18
CA LEU A 13 6.68 14.34 -4.63
C LEU A 13 7.74 15.26 -5.23
N TYR A 14 7.72 15.48 -6.56
CA TYR A 14 8.63 16.42 -7.24
C TYR A 14 8.65 17.81 -6.59
N GLY A 15 7.50 18.33 -6.16
CA GLY A 15 7.41 19.64 -5.50
C GLY A 15 8.17 19.75 -4.17
N PHE A 16 8.43 18.61 -3.51
CA PHE A 16 9.15 18.57 -2.23
C PHE A 16 10.62 18.19 -2.36
N LEU A 17 11.03 17.55 -3.45
CA LEU A 17 12.42 17.15 -3.65
C LEU A 17 13.28 18.32 -4.14
N ASP A 18 14.47 18.46 -3.55
CA ASP A 18 15.51 19.35 -4.04
C ASP A 18 16.41 18.63 -5.06
N ASN A 19 17.31 19.38 -5.69
CA ASN A 19 18.29 18.91 -6.69
C ASN A 19 17.69 18.33 -7.98
N GLN A 20 16.38 18.35 -8.12
CA GLN A 20 15.68 17.96 -9.34
C GLN A 20 15.81 19.10 -10.36
N ARG A 21 16.80 19.01 -11.26
CA ARG A 21 17.09 20.06 -12.26
C ARG A 21 15.85 20.48 -13.06
N ASN A 22 15.04 19.49 -13.43
CA ASN A 22 13.72 19.63 -14.02
C ASN A 22 12.94 18.31 -13.86
N GLN A 23 11.64 18.36 -14.17
CA GLN A 23 10.74 17.21 -14.09
C GLN A 23 11.20 16.00 -14.92
N GLY A 24 11.81 16.21 -16.09
CA GLY A 24 12.26 15.11 -16.94
C GLY A 24 13.45 14.39 -16.33
N THR A 25 14.43 15.16 -15.84
CA THR A 25 15.59 14.62 -15.10
C THR A 25 15.12 13.85 -13.86
N TYR A 26 14.16 14.41 -13.12
CA TYR A 26 13.55 13.77 -11.97
C TYR A 26 12.95 12.40 -12.30
N ILE A 27 12.10 12.31 -13.33
CA ILE A 27 11.47 11.04 -13.72
C ILE A 27 12.52 9.99 -14.06
N ILE A 28 13.55 10.36 -14.83
CA ILE A 28 14.62 9.43 -15.21
C ILE A 28 15.40 8.96 -13.98
N GLU A 29 15.79 9.86 -13.08
CA GLU A 29 16.55 9.50 -11.88
C GLU A 29 15.71 8.67 -10.91
N PHE A 30 14.43 9.00 -10.74
CA PHE A 30 13.48 8.25 -9.91
C PHE A 30 13.30 6.82 -10.45
N PHE A 31 13.10 6.66 -11.76
CA PHE A 31 12.90 5.34 -12.37
C PHE A 31 14.17 4.49 -12.29
N ASN A 32 15.34 5.10 -12.52
CA ASN A 32 16.62 4.41 -12.34
C ASN A 32 16.86 4.00 -10.88
N ALA A 33 16.49 4.84 -9.92
CA ALA A 33 16.60 4.51 -8.49
C ALA A 33 15.70 3.32 -8.12
N ALA A 34 14.53 3.20 -8.75
CA ALA A 34 13.63 2.05 -8.63
C ALA A 34 14.05 0.82 -9.46
N GLY A 35 15.14 0.93 -10.24
CA GLY A 35 15.72 -0.19 -11.00
C GLY A 35 15.28 -0.30 -12.47
N SER A 36 14.49 0.64 -13.00
CA SER A 36 14.16 0.69 -14.42
C SER A 36 15.20 1.48 -15.21
N HIS A 37 15.60 0.94 -16.36
CA HIS A 37 16.47 1.60 -17.33
C HIS A 37 15.75 1.97 -18.63
N TYR A 38 14.42 2.05 -18.61
CA TYR A 38 13.61 2.41 -19.79
C TYR A 38 14.01 3.79 -20.35
N PHE A 39 14.22 4.76 -19.45
CA PHE A 39 14.79 6.05 -19.82
C PHE A 39 16.28 6.11 -19.51
N VAL A 40 17.05 6.55 -20.50
CA VAL A 40 18.49 6.76 -20.38
C VAL A 40 18.77 8.25 -20.26
N MET A 41 19.41 8.64 -19.16
CA MET A 41 19.81 10.02 -18.94
C MET A 41 20.74 10.50 -20.07
N PRO A 42 20.46 11.64 -20.73
CA PRO A 42 21.36 12.17 -21.75
C PRO A 42 22.78 12.42 -21.21
N LEU A 43 23.78 11.92 -21.93
CA LEU A 43 25.19 12.07 -21.55
C LEU A 43 25.60 13.55 -21.49
N ALA A 44 25.22 14.31 -22.51
CA ALA A 44 25.52 15.73 -22.59
C ALA A 44 24.58 16.54 -21.69
N TYR A 45 25.14 17.26 -20.72
CA TYR A 45 24.38 18.10 -19.79
C TYR A 45 23.44 19.08 -20.51
N LYS A 46 23.90 19.67 -21.61
CA LYS A 46 23.13 20.63 -22.43
C LYS A 46 21.84 20.05 -23.02
N ASN A 47 21.70 18.72 -23.07
CA ASN A 47 20.51 18.02 -23.58
C ASN A 47 19.55 17.62 -22.46
N ARG A 48 19.77 18.05 -21.21
CA ARG A 48 18.88 17.79 -20.07
C ARG A 48 17.96 18.99 -19.82
N THR A 49 17.31 19.47 -20.88
CA THR A 49 16.36 20.59 -20.82
C THR A 49 14.92 20.09 -20.77
N ASN A 50 13.98 21.01 -20.52
CA ASN A 50 12.56 20.70 -20.52
C ASN A 50 12.09 20.20 -21.90
N GLU A 51 12.56 20.84 -22.97
CA GLU A 51 12.17 20.52 -24.34
C GLU A 51 12.72 19.17 -24.78
N ALA A 52 13.97 18.85 -24.40
CA ALA A 52 14.61 17.60 -24.76
C ALA A 52 14.04 16.39 -24.01
N LEU A 53 13.49 16.61 -22.81
CA LEU A 53 12.94 15.58 -21.93
C LEU A 53 11.42 15.68 -21.77
N GLU A 54 10.72 16.27 -22.74
CA GLU A 54 9.29 16.51 -22.64
C GLU A 54 8.51 15.19 -22.49
N GLY A 55 8.97 14.13 -23.16
CA GLY A 55 8.35 12.80 -23.07
C GLY A 55 8.34 12.24 -21.65
N GLU A 56 9.44 12.39 -20.92
CA GLU A 56 9.61 11.95 -19.54
C GLU A 56 8.81 12.84 -18.58
N ARG A 57 8.79 14.16 -18.81
CA ARG A 57 8.05 15.13 -17.98
C ARG A 57 6.57 14.81 -17.86
N HIS A 58 5.96 14.25 -18.91
CA HIS A 58 4.55 13.89 -18.91
C HIS A 58 4.18 12.87 -17.81
N TYR A 59 5.10 12.02 -17.36
CA TYR A 59 4.85 11.09 -16.25
C TYR A 59 4.77 11.74 -14.87
N ALA A 60 5.15 13.02 -14.74
CA ALA A 60 4.88 13.85 -13.56
C ALA A 60 3.84 14.94 -13.86
N LYS A 61 3.03 14.77 -14.91
CA LYS A 61 2.06 15.79 -15.35
C LYS A 61 0.68 15.18 -15.58
N ASP A 62 0.56 14.33 -16.60
CA ASP A 62 -0.73 13.89 -17.13
C ASP A 62 -0.71 12.47 -17.72
N ARG A 63 0.46 11.82 -17.77
CA ARG A 63 0.61 10.50 -18.38
C ARG A 63 0.71 9.39 -17.34
N PRO A 64 -0.16 8.37 -17.41
CA PRO A 64 -0.07 7.18 -16.57
C PRO A 64 1.13 6.31 -16.93
N LEU A 65 1.53 5.40 -16.05
CA LEU A 65 2.52 4.37 -16.41
C LEU A 65 1.93 3.40 -17.43
N ILE A 66 2.53 3.35 -18.63
CA ILE A 66 2.14 2.41 -19.68
C ILE A 66 2.73 1.01 -19.40
N PRO A 67 2.14 -0.08 -19.93
CA PRO A 67 2.60 -1.45 -19.69
C PRO A 67 4.09 -1.65 -19.93
N GLU A 68 4.64 -1.10 -21.01
CA GLU A 68 6.05 -1.25 -21.37
C GLU A 68 6.99 -0.63 -20.33
N ILE A 69 6.54 0.44 -19.66
CA ILE A 69 7.28 1.06 -18.55
C ILE A 69 7.15 0.22 -17.29
N LYS A 70 5.94 -0.29 -16.97
CA LYS A 70 5.76 -1.16 -15.81
C LYS A 70 6.63 -2.42 -15.91
N GLU A 71 6.69 -3.03 -17.08
CA GLU A 71 7.53 -4.20 -17.39
C GLU A 71 9.04 -3.91 -17.33
N SER A 72 9.44 -2.65 -17.44
CA SER A 72 10.86 -2.26 -17.37
C SER A 72 11.43 -2.26 -15.95
N PHE A 73 10.57 -2.29 -14.93
CA PHE A 73 11.00 -2.39 -13.54
C PHE A 73 11.20 -3.86 -13.13
N PRO A 74 12.15 -4.16 -12.23
CA PRO A 74 12.18 -5.48 -11.62
C PRO A 74 10.93 -5.69 -10.75
N ASN A 75 10.56 -6.96 -10.54
CA ASN A 75 9.51 -7.35 -9.60
C ASN A 75 10.12 -8.20 -8.48
N PRO A 76 10.26 -7.66 -7.25
CA PRO A 76 9.88 -6.31 -6.84
C PRO A 76 10.88 -5.24 -7.33
N ILE A 77 10.45 -3.96 -7.25
CA ILE A 77 11.32 -2.82 -7.59
C ILE A 77 12.54 -2.75 -6.67
N ASN A 78 13.56 -1.97 -7.05
CA ASN A 78 14.66 -1.63 -6.14
C ASN A 78 14.17 -0.66 -5.05
N LEU A 79 13.53 -1.21 -4.02
CA LEU A 79 12.88 -0.46 -2.94
C LEU A 79 13.88 0.42 -2.18
N ASP A 80 15.01 -0.15 -1.77
CA ASP A 80 16.03 0.58 -0.99
C ASP A 80 16.71 1.66 -1.83
N GLY A 81 16.98 1.39 -3.11
CA GLY A 81 17.54 2.38 -4.02
C GLY A 81 16.61 3.58 -4.19
N LEU A 82 15.31 3.33 -4.35
CA LEU A 82 14.30 4.38 -4.47
C LEU A 82 14.13 5.15 -3.16
N ALA A 83 14.04 4.46 -2.03
CA ALA A 83 13.94 5.08 -0.71
C ALA A 83 15.16 5.98 -0.42
N ALA A 84 16.37 5.52 -0.74
CA ALA A 84 17.59 6.31 -0.59
C ALA A 84 17.61 7.55 -1.49
N PHE A 85 17.10 7.44 -2.73
CA PHE A 85 16.94 8.59 -3.62
C PHE A 85 15.97 9.64 -3.02
N ILE A 86 14.82 9.20 -2.52
CA ILE A 86 13.82 10.09 -1.90
C ILE A 86 14.41 10.74 -0.64
N ASP A 87 14.99 9.95 0.26
CA ASP A 87 15.58 10.45 1.51
C ASP A 87 16.66 11.51 1.25
N LYS A 88 17.56 11.23 0.30
CA LYS A 88 18.65 12.15 -0.07
C LYS A 88 18.13 13.49 -0.60
N ASN A 89 17.05 13.48 -1.37
CA ASN A 89 16.55 14.67 -2.05
C ASN A 89 15.42 15.38 -1.30
N LEU A 90 14.82 14.77 -0.27
CA LEU A 90 13.81 15.40 0.57
C LEU A 90 14.49 16.18 1.72
N PRO A 91 14.53 17.53 1.70
CA PRO A 91 15.17 18.29 2.75
C PRO A 91 14.31 18.27 4.03
N ALA A 92 14.97 18.24 5.19
CA ALA A 92 14.30 18.07 6.49
C ALA A 92 13.26 19.16 6.79
N ASN A 93 13.47 20.39 6.30
CA ASN A 93 12.53 21.50 6.47
C ASN A 93 11.23 21.35 5.65
N LYS A 94 11.21 20.51 4.61
CA LYS A 94 10.00 20.20 3.82
C LYS A 94 9.30 18.92 4.27
N LEU A 95 9.91 18.13 5.17
CA LEU A 95 9.41 16.82 5.58
C LEU A 95 7.96 16.85 6.07
N ALA A 96 7.65 17.69 7.06
CA ALA A 96 6.31 17.73 7.65
C ALA A 96 5.22 18.12 6.63
N ALA A 97 5.53 19.05 5.73
CA ALA A 97 4.61 19.45 4.66
C ALA A 97 4.41 18.35 3.62
N CYS A 98 5.49 17.63 3.26
CA CYS A 98 5.41 16.48 2.37
C CYS A 98 4.57 15.36 2.99
N MET A 99 4.82 15.02 4.26
CA MET A 99 4.03 14.02 5.00
C MET A 99 2.54 14.36 5.00
N ALA A 100 2.18 15.61 5.27
CA ALA A 100 0.79 16.07 5.22
C ALA A 100 0.16 15.91 3.83
N GLU A 101 0.90 16.24 2.76
CA GLU A 101 0.42 16.12 1.38
C GLU A 101 0.10 14.66 0.98
N PHE A 102 0.80 13.70 1.59
CA PHE A 102 0.57 12.27 1.41
C PHE A 102 -0.42 11.68 2.43
N GLY A 103 -1.10 12.52 3.22
CA GLY A 103 -2.19 12.11 4.11
C GLY A 103 -1.74 11.64 5.50
N ILE A 104 -0.50 11.93 5.90
CA ILE A 104 -0.03 11.64 7.25
C ILE A 104 -0.58 12.67 8.24
N PRO A 105 -1.22 12.26 9.35
CA PRO A 105 -1.79 13.18 10.33
C PRO A 105 -0.77 14.12 10.98
N SER A 106 -1.20 15.34 11.28
CA SER A 106 -0.42 16.28 12.09
C SER A 106 -0.19 15.71 13.50
N GLY A 107 1.09 15.59 13.90
CA GLY A 107 1.48 14.99 15.17
C GLY A 107 2.01 13.55 15.08
N ALA A 108 1.96 12.93 13.90
CA ALA A 108 2.69 11.68 13.67
C ALA A 108 4.20 11.88 13.92
N GLN A 109 4.88 10.84 14.41
CA GLN A 109 6.33 10.84 14.55
C GLN A 109 6.99 11.20 13.22
N LEU A 110 8.00 12.08 13.26
CA LEU A 110 8.78 12.48 12.08
C LEU A 110 10.01 11.57 11.95
N ASP A 111 9.99 10.66 10.98
CA ASP A 111 11.11 9.80 10.62
C ASP A 111 11.25 9.79 9.09
N LYS A 112 12.20 10.57 8.59
CA LYS A 112 12.40 10.81 7.16
C LYS A 112 12.72 9.52 6.39
N ALA A 113 13.57 8.66 6.97
CA ALA A 113 14.00 7.43 6.32
C ALA A 113 12.82 6.47 6.15
N LYS A 114 12.03 6.27 7.22
CA LYS A 114 10.82 5.44 7.16
C LYS A 114 9.76 6.03 6.22
N PHE A 115 9.62 7.36 6.17
CA PHE A 115 8.68 8.00 5.25
C PHE A 115 9.11 7.83 3.78
N ALA A 116 10.41 7.97 3.50
CA ALA A 116 10.96 7.71 2.16
C ALA A 116 10.75 6.25 1.73
N HIS A 117 10.93 5.28 2.64
CA HIS A 117 10.60 3.87 2.39
C HIS A 117 9.11 3.66 2.11
N ALA A 118 8.21 4.31 2.86
CA ALA A 118 6.77 4.21 2.62
C ALA A 118 6.37 4.77 1.25
N LEU A 119 6.96 5.90 0.82
CA LEU A 119 6.73 6.45 -0.53
C LEU A 119 7.26 5.51 -1.62
N ALA A 120 8.43 4.90 -1.41
CA ALA A 120 8.98 3.94 -2.36
C ALA A 120 8.10 2.67 -2.46
N ALA A 121 7.57 2.18 -1.35
CA ALA A 121 6.61 1.08 -1.32
C ALA A 121 5.27 1.46 -1.96
N GLN A 122 4.77 2.68 -1.78
CA GLN A 122 3.60 3.17 -2.51
C GLN A 122 3.84 3.14 -4.03
N PHE A 123 5.05 3.48 -4.48
CA PHE A 123 5.36 3.48 -5.90
C PHE A 123 5.29 2.08 -6.54
N SER A 124 5.69 1.03 -5.81
CA SER A 124 5.61 -0.34 -6.31
C SER A 124 4.16 -0.76 -6.63
N LEU A 125 3.16 -0.20 -5.95
CA LEU A 125 1.75 -0.48 -6.22
C LEU A 125 1.35 -0.03 -7.64
N PHE A 126 1.87 1.11 -8.12
CA PHE A 126 1.63 1.58 -9.49
C PHE A 126 2.28 0.67 -10.53
N VAL A 127 3.45 0.12 -10.20
CA VAL A 127 4.20 -0.79 -11.09
C VAL A 127 3.51 -2.15 -11.19
N THR A 128 3.02 -2.66 -10.06
CA THR A 128 2.52 -4.03 -9.94
C THR A 128 1.01 -4.18 -10.15
N THR A 129 0.25 -3.09 -10.09
CA THR A 129 -1.19 -3.10 -10.39
C THR A 129 -1.39 -2.82 -11.88
N PRO A 130 -2.31 -3.51 -12.60
CA PRO A 130 -2.62 -3.19 -14.00
C PRO A 130 -3.11 -1.76 -14.20
N GLY A 131 -3.98 -1.28 -13.31
CA GLY A 131 -4.48 0.10 -13.30
C GLY A 131 -3.41 1.15 -12.93
N ASP A 132 -3.69 2.42 -13.23
CA ASP A 132 -2.84 3.56 -12.84
C ASP A 132 -3.31 4.24 -11.55
N ASP A 133 -4.55 3.95 -11.14
CA ASP A 133 -5.19 4.48 -9.95
C ASP A 133 -5.10 3.42 -8.84
N VAL A 134 -4.42 3.76 -7.75
CA VAL A 134 -4.20 2.87 -6.61
C VAL A 134 -4.51 3.60 -5.31
N ASP A 135 -4.78 2.84 -4.27
CA ASP A 135 -5.04 3.36 -2.95
C ASP A 135 -3.81 4.11 -2.42
N ASN A 136 -4.01 5.29 -1.83
CA ASN A 136 -2.96 5.95 -1.07
C ASN A 136 -2.77 5.24 0.28
N ALA A 137 -1.87 4.26 0.30
CA ALA A 137 -1.48 3.45 1.44
C ALA A 137 -0.22 3.97 2.15
N VAL A 138 0.27 5.18 1.82
CA VAL A 138 1.51 5.75 2.39
C VAL A 138 1.44 5.80 3.92
N TRP A 139 0.30 6.19 4.49
CA TRP A 139 0.14 6.25 5.94
C TRP A 139 0.20 4.86 6.57
N GLU A 140 -0.50 3.88 5.99
CA GLU A 140 -0.50 2.50 6.45
C GLU A 140 0.91 1.89 6.45
N MET A 141 1.63 2.05 5.33
CA MET A 141 3.01 1.60 5.16
C MET A 141 3.95 2.28 6.17
N TYR A 142 3.79 3.59 6.36
CA TYR A 142 4.60 4.34 7.31
C TYR A 142 4.35 3.90 8.76
N GLN A 143 3.10 3.62 9.15
CA GLN A 143 2.78 3.08 10.46
C GLN A 143 3.43 1.71 10.70
N THR A 144 3.43 0.82 9.70
CA THR A 144 4.11 -0.48 9.76
C THR A 144 5.61 -0.29 10.08
N LEU A 145 6.27 0.64 9.38
CA LEU A 145 7.68 0.96 9.61
C LEU A 145 7.93 1.63 10.97
N LEU A 146 7.03 2.50 11.43
CA LEU A 146 7.12 3.10 12.76
C LEU A 146 7.05 2.04 13.87
N ALA A 147 6.21 1.01 13.70
CA ALA A 147 6.11 -0.13 14.60
C ALA A 147 7.31 -1.09 14.54
N GLY A 148 8.32 -0.81 13.72
CA GLY A 148 9.52 -1.63 13.58
C GLY A 148 9.33 -2.87 12.72
N GLN A 149 8.18 -2.98 12.02
CA GLN A 149 7.95 -4.06 11.06
C GLN A 149 8.53 -3.65 9.71
N PRO A 150 9.39 -4.48 9.09
CA PRO A 150 9.92 -4.18 7.76
C PRO A 150 8.83 -4.32 6.70
N ILE A 151 8.97 -3.56 5.62
CA ILE A 151 8.30 -3.83 4.34
C ILE A 151 9.29 -4.61 3.50
N SER A 152 9.00 -5.88 3.27
CA SER A 152 9.87 -6.80 2.54
C SER A 152 9.63 -6.72 1.03
N ALA A 153 10.56 -7.29 0.27
CA ALA A 153 10.42 -7.56 -1.16
C ALA A 153 9.10 -8.30 -1.48
N ASP A 154 8.71 -9.26 -0.64
CA ASP A 154 7.50 -10.03 -0.83
C ASP A 154 6.25 -9.16 -0.66
N ASP A 155 6.23 -8.25 0.32
CA ASP A 155 5.08 -7.36 0.59
C ASP A 155 4.74 -6.40 -0.57
N ILE A 156 5.70 -6.17 -1.47
CA ILE A 156 5.56 -5.26 -2.61
C ILE A 156 5.65 -5.96 -3.96
N SER A 157 5.80 -7.29 -3.95
CA SER A 157 5.83 -8.08 -5.16
C SER A 157 4.46 -8.12 -5.79
N GLY A 158 4.42 -8.01 -7.12
CA GLY A 158 3.18 -8.08 -7.88
C GLY A 158 2.44 -9.40 -7.70
N PRO A 159 1.22 -9.50 -8.27
CA PRO A 159 0.42 -10.69 -8.18
C PRO A 159 1.20 -11.92 -8.65
N ARG A 160 1.00 -13.05 -7.98
CA ARG A 160 1.71 -14.31 -8.27
C ARG A 160 1.48 -14.77 -9.71
N TYR A 161 0.26 -14.58 -10.21
CA TYR A 161 -0.13 -14.98 -11.55
C TYR A 161 -0.25 -13.76 -12.45
N ALA A 162 0.32 -13.84 -13.65
CA ALA A 162 0.22 -12.77 -14.63
C ALA A 162 -1.26 -12.51 -14.97
N GLY A 163 -1.64 -11.23 -14.93
CA GLY A 163 -3.02 -10.81 -15.18
C GLY A 163 -3.97 -10.97 -14.01
N ASP A 164 -3.55 -11.46 -12.84
CA ASP A 164 -4.36 -11.38 -11.63
C ASP A 164 -4.36 -9.94 -11.08
N ASP A 165 -5.51 -9.46 -10.63
CA ASP A 165 -5.62 -8.23 -9.82
C ASP A 165 -6.90 -8.28 -8.99
N VAL A 166 -6.86 -7.66 -7.82
CA VAL A 166 -7.97 -7.58 -6.87
C VAL A 166 -8.16 -6.14 -6.42
N MET A 167 -9.41 -5.72 -6.41
CA MET A 167 -9.83 -4.55 -5.65
C MET A 167 -10.65 -5.01 -4.47
N VAL A 168 -10.26 -4.59 -3.28
CA VAL A 168 -11.06 -4.73 -2.06
C VAL A 168 -11.88 -3.44 -1.94
N GLU A 169 -13.18 -3.50 -2.19
CA GLU A 169 -14.06 -2.35 -2.01
C GLU A 169 -14.01 -1.87 -0.56
N PHE A 170 -13.89 -0.55 -0.41
CA PHE A 170 -13.65 0.06 0.88
C PHE A 170 -14.89 0.05 1.79
N GLY A 171 -14.70 -0.54 2.96
CA GLY A 171 -15.56 -0.40 4.13
C GLY A 171 -14.96 -1.15 5.31
N GLY A 172 -14.95 -0.56 6.50
CA GLY A 172 -14.76 -1.29 7.75
C GLY A 172 -13.43 -2.04 7.97
N ARG A 173 -12.30 -1.70 7.32
CA ARG A 173 -10.99 -2.30 7.65
C ARG A 173 -10.45 -1.88 9.02
N ARG A 174 -11.00 -0.81 9.60
CA ARG A 174 -10.66 -0.33 10.93
C ARG A 174 -11.90 -0.45 11.81
N HIS A 175 -11.75 -1.09 12.94
CA HIS A 175 -12.80 -1.24 13.94
C HIS A 175 -12.31 -0.70 15.27
N GLU A 176 -13.19 0.01 15.95
CA GLU A 176 -13.10 0.28 17.38
C GLU A 176 -14.08 -0.68 18.05
N ALA A 177 -13.66 -1.35 19.10
CA ALA A 177 -14.47 -2.35 19.76
C ALA A 177 -14.22 -2.37 21.26
N ASP A 178 -15.27 -2.69 22.01
CA ASP A 178 -15.13 -3.01 23.42
C ASP A 178 -14.57 -4.41 23.63
N CYS A 179 -13.98 -4.62 24.79
CA CYS A 179 -13.60 -5.96 25.22
C CYS A 179 -14.79 -6.92 25.14
N TYR A 180 -14.59 -8.09 24.53
CA TYR A 180 -15.59 -9.13 24.25
C TYR A 180 -16.70 -8.75 23.25
N GLU A 181 -16.61 -7.59 22.60
CA GLU A 181 -17.49 -7.26 21.48
C GLU A 181 -17.23 -8.21 20.30
N ILE A 182 -18.31 -8.54 19.57
CA ILE A 182 -18.23 -9.30 18.33
C ILE A 182 -18.30 -8.32 17.16
N ILE A 183 -17.20 -8.21 16.43
CA ILE A 183 -17.07 -7.37 15.25
C ILE A 183 -17.45 -8.18 14.02
N HIS A 184 -18.42 -7.70 13.25
CA HIS A 184 -18.71 -8.26 11.92
C HIS A 184 -17.91 -7.51 10.84
N HIS A 185 -17.07 -8.23 10.10
CA HIS A 185 -16.31 -7.65 8.99
C HIS A 185 -16.64 -8.36 7.67
N GLU A 186 -17.00 -7.58 6.65
CA GLU A 186 -17.25 -8.03 5.28
C GLU A 186 -16.18 -7.43 4.34
N TRP A 187 -15.55 -8.29 3.55
CA TRP A 187 -14.80 -7.87 2.36
C TRP A 187 -15.69 -8.04 1.13
N LYS A 188 -15.80 -6.97 0.34
CA LYS A 188 -16.34 -7.05 -1.01
C LYS A 188 -15.17 -6.96 -1.99
N LEU A 189 -14.92 -8.04 -2.71
CA LEU A 189 -13.78 -8.20 -3.61
C LEU A 189 -14.25 -8.11 -5.06
N GLN A 190 -13.52 -7.39 -5.90
CA GLN A 190 -13.70 -7.40 -7.35
C GLN A 190 -12.48 -8.01 -8.01
N ASN A 191 -12.70 -8.93 -8.93
CA ASN A 191 -11.64 -9.38 -9.84
C ASN A 191 -11.39 -8.29 -10.89
N ARG A 192 -10.31 -7.54 -10.73
CA ARG A 192 -9.87 -6.52 -11.71
C ARG A 192 -8.83 -7.06 -12.68
N GLY A 193 -8.44 -8.31 -12.51
CA GLY A 193 -7.53 -9.01 -13.40
C GLY A 193 -8.20 -9.39 -14.73
N THR A 194 -7.41 -10.03 -15.58
CA THR A 194 -7.83 -10.63 -16.84
C THR A 194 -8.08 -12.14 -16.73
N CYS A 195 -7.70 -12.74 -15.60
CA CYS A 195 -7.81 -14.18 -15.34
C CYS A 195 -8.95 -14.47 -14.35
N LYS A 196 -9.66 -15.59 -14.53
CA LYS A 196 -10.67 -16.04 -13.58
C LYS A 196 -9.99 -16.52 -12.30
N TRP A 197 -10.47 -16.07 -11.14
CA TRP A 197 -10.08 -16.67 -9.87
C TRP A 197 -10.71 -18.05 -9.72
N HIS A 198 -9.89 -19.02 -9.33
CA HIS A 198 -10.32 -20.40 -9.11
C HIS A 198 -9.68 -20.94 -7.83
N ASP A 199 -10.46 -21.66 -7.03
CA ASP A 199 -10.02 -22.31 -5.78
C ASP A 199 -9.19 -21.40 -4.86
N ARG A 200 -9.62 -20.14 -4.73
CA ARG A 200 -8.99 -19.16 -3.84
C ARG A 200 -9.63 -19.20 -2.45
N LYS A 201 -8.87 -18.85 -1.42
CA LYS A 201 -9.33 -18.74 -0.04
C LYS A 201 -8.66 -17.55 0.65
N LEU A 202 -9.38 -16.85 1.53
CA LEU A 202 -8.79 -15.83 2.40
C LEU A 202 -8.36 -16.48 3.73
N VAL A 203 -7.10 -16.30 4.12
CA VAL A 203 -6.47 -16.98 5.26
C VAL A 203 -5.87 -15.97 6.24
N LEU A 204 -6.18 -16.13 7.53
CA LEU A 204 -5.56 -15.38 8.62
C LEU A 204 -4.20 -16.00 8.95
N VAL A 205 -3.12 -15.27 8.68
CA VAL A 205 -1.77 -15.83 8.77
C VAL A 205 -1.07 -15.59 10.10
N ASN A 206 -1.54 -14.63 10.91
CA ASN A 206 -0.92 -14.27 12.18
C ASN A 206 -1.79 -14.61 13.40
N GLN A 207 -2.65 -15.63 13.31
CA GLN A 207 -3.58 -16.00 14.37
C GLN A 207 -2.89 -16.16 15.74
N THR A 208 -1.69 -16.74 15.78
CA THR A 208 -0.95 -16.98 17.03
C THR A 208 -0.35 -15.72 17.64
N GLU A 209 -0.25 -14.62 16.87
CA GLU A 209 0.38 -13.36 17.25
C GLU A 209 -0.62 -12.29 17.72
N ILE A 210 -1.92 -12.55 17.56
CA ILE A 210 -2.99 -11.58 17.87
C ILE A 210 -3.95 -12.09 18.95
N HIS A 211 -4.51 -11.14 19.70
CA HIS A 211 -5.50 -11.42 20.74
C HIS A 211 -6.92 -11.57 20.18
N PRO A 212 -7.44 -10.68 19.30
CA PRO A 212 -8.75 -10.87 18.68
C PRO A 212 -8.84 -12.21 17.96
N ARG A 213 -10.00 -12.87 18.06
CA ARG A 213 -10.23 -14.21 17.54
C ARG A 213 -11.32 -14.22 16.48
N PRO A 214 -10.94 -14.23 15.19
CA PRO A 214 -11.89 -14.51 14.12
C PRO A 214 -12.50 -15.90 14.28
N LEU A 215 -13.82 -16.02 14.13
CA LEU A 215 -14.54 -17.30 14.18
C LEU A 215 -14.15 -18.23 13.02
N LYS A 216 -13.84 -17.65 11.85
CA LYS A 216 -13.27 -18.35 10.71
C LYS A 216 -11.91 -17.75 10.42
N THR A 217 -10.91 -18.61 10.23
CA THR A 217 -9.53 -18.23 9.88
C THR A 217 -9.16 -18.62 8.45
N VAL A 218 -10.01 -19.43 7.81
CA VAL A 218 -9.95 -19.78 6.39
C VAL A 218 -11.36 -19.61 5.81
N ILE A 219 -11.49 -18.75 4.81
CA ILE A 219 -12.77 -18.41 4.19
C ILE A 219 -12.67 -18.69 2.69
N PRO A 220 -13.44 -19.63 2.13
CA PRO A 220 -13.39 -19.90 0.70
C PRO A 220 -13.86 -18.66 -0.07
N VAL A 221 -13.16 -18.35 -1.15
CA VAL A 221 -13.55 -17.28 -2.08
C VAL A 221 -14.14 -17.95 -3.30
N LEU A 222 -15.36 -17.56 -3.66
CA LEU A 222 -16.03 -18.11 -4.83
C LEU A 222 -15.24 -17.82 -6.10
N ASP A 223 -15.26 -18.78 -7.02
CA ASP A 223 -14.80 -18.62 -8.39
C ASP A 223 -15.38 -17.33 -9.01
N THR A 224 -14.52 -16.38 -9.37
CA THR A 224 -14.93 -15.03 -9.79
C THR A 224 -14.28 -14.68 -11.12
N ARG A 225 -15.08 -14.35 -12.14
CA ARG A 225 -14.57 -13.97 -13.47
C ARG A 225 -14.07 -12.51 -13.48
N PRO A 226 -13.23 -12.13 -14.46
CA PRO A 226 -12.85 -10.73 -14.66
C PRO A 226 -14.05 -9.78 -14.64
N GLY A 227 -13.95 -8.71 -13.86
CA GLY A 227 -14.98 -7.69 -13.65
C GLY A 227 -16.05 -8.03 -12.61
N GLU A 228 -16.20 -9.30 -12.21
CA GLU A 228 -17.21 -9.73 -11.25
C GLU A 228 -16.80 -9.44 -9.79
N PHE A 229 -17.82 -9.39 -8.92
CA PHE A 229 -17.66 -9.18 -7.49
C PHE A 229 -17.99 -10.46 -6.71
N THR A 230 -17.32 -10.63 -5.58
CA THR A 230 -17.63 -11.64 -4.56
C THR A 230 -17.58 -11.00 -3.18
N LYS A 231 -18.31 -11.58 -2.23
CA LYS A 231 -18.37 -11.10 -0.85
C LYS A 231 -18.01 -12.23 0.10
N ILE A 232 -17.19 -11.92 1.08
CA ILE A 232 -16.82 -12.82 2.16
C ILE A 232 -16.87 -12.06 3.47
N ALA A 233 -17.18 -12.75 4.57
CA ALA A 233 -17.29 -12.14 5.88
C ALA A 233 -16.81 -13.07 6.98
N THR A 234 -16.42 -12.47 8.10
CA THR A 234 -16.08 -13.16 9.34
C THR A 234 -16.50 -12.32 10.53
N ASP A 235 -16.82 -12.99 11.63
CA ASP A 235 -17.02 -12.34 12.92
C ASP A 235 -15.74 -12.50 13.74
N ILE A 236 -15.40 -11.47 14.51
CA ILE A 236 -14.16 -11.39 15.30
C ILE A 236 -14.51 -11.05 16.73
N ASP A 237 -14.19 -11.95 17.66
CA ASP A 237 -14.28 -11.68 19.10
C ASP A 237 -13.07 -10.81 19.49
N ALA A 238 -13.32 -9.59 19.96
CA ALA A 238 -12.30 -8.63 20.38
C ALA A 238 -11.49 -9.12 21.60
N ARG A 239 -12.05 -10.02 22.41
CA ARG A 239 -11.50 -10.56 23.66
C ARG A 239 -11.24 -9.48 24.72
N GLY A 240 -10.87 -9.92 25.93
CA GLY A 240 -10.59 -9.06 27.08
C GLY A 240 -9.18 -8.47 27.13
N PHE A 241 -8.61 -8.08 25.99
CA PHE A 241 -7.26 -7.49 25.93
C PHE A 241 -7.31 -6.18 25.16
N GLU A 242 -6.98 -5.08 25.83
CA GLU A 242 -6.82 -3.79 25.17
C GLU A 242 -5.60 -3.78 24.27
N GLY A 243 -5.69 -2.97 23.22
CA GLY A 243 -4.57 -2.71 22.34
C GLY A 243 -4.99 -2.44 20.92
N ASN A 244 -3.98 -2.21 20.09
CA ASN A 244 -4.14 -2.10 18.65
C ASN A 244 -3.65 -3.40 18.01
N PHE A 245 -4.55 -4.10 17.35
CA PHE A 245 -4.27 -5.39 16.71
C PHE A 245 -4.40 -5.26 15.20
N GLU A 246 -3.50 -5.92 14.47
CA GLU A 246 -3.59 -6.08 13.02
C GLU A 246 -3.81 -7.56 12.70
N CYS A 247 -5.00 -7.89 12.22
CA CYS A 247 -5.31 -9.21 11.67
C CYS A 247 -4.78 -9.26 10.23
N LYS A 248 -3.75 -10.09 9.99
CA LYS A 248 -3.10 -10.21 8.68
C LYS A 248 -3.78 -11.28 7.85
N TRP A 249 -4.29 -10.88 6.69
CA TRP A 249 -5.05 -11.75 5.80
C TRP A 249 -4.39 -11.86 4.44
N GLU A 250 -4.34 -13.07 3.90
CA GLU A 250 -3.82 -13.35 2.57
C GLU A 250 -4.86 -14.09 1.75
N MET A 251 -5.02 -13.69 0.49
CA MET A 251 -5.76 -14.51 -0.47
C MET A 251 -4.79 -15.54 -1.06
N GLN A 252 -4.99 -16.79 -0.68
CA GLN A 252 -4.17 -17.93 -1.08
C GLN A 252 -4.86 -18.79 -2.14
N ASP A 253 -4.06 -19.51 -2.91
CA ASP A 253 -4.52 -20.54 -3.83
C ASP A 253 -4.75 -21.90 -3.15
N ALA A 254 -5.04 -22.93 -3.96
CA ALA A 254 -5.23 -24.29 -3.50
C ALA A 254 -3.98 -24.86 -2.79
N ASP A 255 -2.79 -24.46 -3.24
CA ASP A 255 -1.50 -24.89 -2.71
C ASP A 255 -1.08 -24.11 -1.44
N GLY A 256 -1.80 -23.04 -1.11
CA GLY A 256 -1.54 -22.20 0.06
C GLY A 256 -0.63 -21.01 -0.23
N GLU A 257 -0.39 -20.69 -1.49
CA GLU A 257 0.51 -19.61 -1.89
C GLU A 257 -0.24 -18.27 -1.98
N ASN A 258 0.37 -17.20 -1.48
CA ASN A 258 -0.20 -15.85 -1.52
C ASN A 258 -0.30 -15.35 -2.98
N CYS A 259 -1.52 -15.10 -3.43
CA CYS A 259 -1.83 -14.67 -4.79
C CYS A 259 -1.58 -13.18 -5.01
N PHE A 260 -1.69 -12.36 -3.97
CA PHE A 260 -1.65 -10.90 -4.06
C PHE A 260 -0.78 -10.27 -2.95
N PRO A 261 0.54 -10.51 -2.97
CA PRO A 261 1.44 -9.97 -1.94
C PRO A 261 1.37 -8.43 -1.86
N ASN A 262 1.32 -7.74 -3.01
CA ASN A 262 1.14 -6.29 -3.13
C ASN A 262 -0.21 -5.74 -2.62
N LYS A 263 -1.15 -6.58 -2.16
CA LYS A 263 -2.46 -6.17 -1.65
C LYS A 263 -2.63 -6.47 -0.16
N ARG A 264 -1.54 -6.75 0.55
CA ARG A 264 -1.54 -7.04 2.00
C ARG A 264 -2.34 -6.00 2.81
N TRP A 265 -2.11 -4.71 2.60
CA TRP A 265 -2.81 -3.65 3.35
C TRP A 265 -4.31 -3.56 2.99
N ASP A 266 -4.74 -4.15 1.88
CA ASP A 266 -6.13 -4.15 1.43
C ASP A 266 -6.95 -5.23 2.12
N PHE A 267 -6.34 -6.37 2.42
CA PHE A 267 -7.01 -7.45 3.15
C PHE A 267 -6.96 -7.29 4.67
N ASN A 268 -5.91 -6.65 5.21
CA ASN A 268 -5.71 -6.56 6.65
C ASN A 268 -6.81 -5.77 7.37
N ILE A 269 -7.19 -6.27 8.55
CA ILE A 269 -8.12 -5.60 9.46
C ILE A 269 -7.34 -5.06 10.64
N ARG A 270 -7.60 -3.81 11.02
CA ARG A 270 -7.07 -3.19 12.24
C ARG A 270 -8.19 -3.04 13.27
N ILE A 271 -7.93 -3.48 14.49
CA ILE A 271 -8.90 -3.46 15.58
C ILE A 271 -8.26 -2.75 16.76
N GLN A 272 -8.88 -1.65 17.20
CA GLN A 272 -8.56 -1.00 18.45
C GLN A 272 -9.54 -1.49 19.50
N VAL A 273 -9.04 -2.18 20.53
CA VAL A 273 -9.84 -2.68 21.64
C VAL A 273 -9.59 -1.82 22.87
N THR A 274 -10.67 -1.32 23.48
CA THR A 274 -10.63 -0.54 24.73
C THR A 274 -11.52 -1.16 25.81
N PHE A 275 -11.18 -0.91 27.07
CA PHE A 275 -12.09 -1.10 28.20
C PHE A 275 -12.89 0.19 28.37
N HIS A 276 -14.18 0.13 28.11
CA HIS A 276 -15.09 1.08 28.72
C HIS A 276 -15.47 0.56 30.11
N THR A 277 -14.89 1.16 31.15
CA THR A 277 -15.50 1.10 32.49
C THR A 277 -16.81 1.84 32.39
N SER A 278 -17.92 1.10 32.36
CA SER A 278 -19.21 1.70 32.63
C SER A 278 -19.14 2.23 34.06
N ASP A 279 -19.21 3.56 34.23
CA ASP A 279 -19.44 4.21 35.53
C ASP A 279 -20.88 3.90 36.02
N GLU A 280 -21.21 2.62 36.17
CA GLU A 280 -22.37 2.14 36.93
C GLU A 280 -21.88 1.36 38.14
N GLY A 281 -20.96 2.00 38.86
CA GLY A 281 -20.47 1.59 40.16
C GLY A 281 -20.89 2.54 41.26
N ASP A 282 -22.12 3.06 41.26
CA ASP A 282 -22.67 3.73 42.45
C ASP A 282 -24.20 3.60 42.54
N THR A 283 -24.67 2.57 43.24
CA THR A 283 -25.80 2.55 44.19
C THR A 283 -26.31 1.12 44.36
N ARG A 284 -25.69 0.40 45.30
CA ARG A 284 -26.41 -0.61 46.09
C ARG A 284 -26.20 -0.27 47.56
N GLY A 285 -27.09 0.61 48.05
CA GLY A 285 -27.44 0.67 49.46
C GLY A 285 -28.33 -0.51 49.85
#